data_AF-A0A6L9Q8M6-F1
#
_entry.id   AF-A0A6L9Q8M6-F1
#
_cell.length_a   1.000
_cell.length_b   1.000
_cell.length_c   1.000
_cell.angle_alpha   90.00
_cell.angle_beta   90.00
_cell.angle_gamma   90.00
#
_symmetry.space_group_name_H-M   'P 1'
#
loop_
_entity.id
_entity.type
_entity.pdbx_description
1 polymer ?
#
loop_
_entity_poly.entity_id
_entity_poly.type
_entity_poly.pdbx_seq_one_letter_code
_entity_poly.pdbx_strand_id
1 'polypeptide(L)' 'SAATRAPGLFLAGAWTDTGWPDTMEGAVRSGLTAARLVRRHLEGARDR' A
#
# COMPACT_ATOMS: atom_id res chain seq x y z
N SER A 1 5.46 -6.40 -1.83
CA SER A 1 5.38 -5.36 -0.77
C SER A 1 4.94 -4.01 -1.37
N ALA A 2 4.06 -3.25 -0.69
CA ALA A 2 3.51 -1.96 -1.17
C ALA A 2 4.32 -0.72 -0.75
N ALA A 3 5.36 -0.88 0.09
CA ALA A 3 6.22 0.22 0.51
C ALA A 3 7.25 0.58 -0.57
N THR A 4 7.52 1.87 -0.74
CA THR A 4 8.60 2.36 -1.61
C THR A 4 9.79 2.82 -0.78
N ARG A 5 10.89 3.17 -1.46
CA ARG A 5 12.06 3.80 -0.82
C ARG A 5 11.81 5.27 -0.44
N ALA A 6 10.82 5.91 -1.05
CA ALA A 6 10.45 7.28 -0.71
C ALA A 6 9.51 7.27 0.52
N PRO A 7 9.88 7.92 1.64
CA PRO A 7 9.03 7.97 2.82
C PRO A 7 7.67 8.60 2.49
N GLY A 8 6.60 7.96 2.96
CA GLY A 8 5.22 8.43 2.73
C GLY A 8 4.64 8.10 1.36
N LEU A 9 5.41 7.50 0.44
CA LEU A 9 4.92 7.03 -0.86
C LEU A 9 4.69 5.51 -0.84
N PHE A 10 3.48 5.10 -1.17
CA PHE A 10 3.05 3.70 -1.23
C PHE A 10 2.41 3.40 -2.59
N LEU A 11 2.59 2.18 -3.09
CA LEU A 11 2.04 1.75 -4.38
C LEU A 11 0.81 0.88 -4.19
N ALA A 12 -0.16 1.05 -5.08
CA ALA A 12 -1.35 0.21 -5.17
C ALA A 12 -1.72 -0.06 -6.63
N GLY A 13 -2.28 -1.22 -6.88
CA GLY A 13 -2.72 -1.66 -8.21
C GLY A 13 -2.59 -3.17 -8.37
N ALA A 14 -3.32 -3.76 -9.29
CA ALA A 14 -3.30 -5.20 -9.52
C ALA A 14 -1.94 -5.72 -10.04
N TRP A 15 -1.15 -4.85 -10.68
CA TRP A 15 0.24 -5.10 -11.08
C TRP A 15 1.24 -5.19 -9.91
N THR A 16 0.84 -4.80 -8.70
CA THR A 16 1.71 -4.88 -7.53
C THR A 16 1.82 -6.31 -7.02
N ASP A 17 2.85 -6.59 -6.22
CA ASP A 17 3.07 -7.89 -5.59
C ASP A 17 1.98 -8.20 -4.55
N THR A 18 0.85 -8.69 -5.05
CA THR A 18 -0.34 -9.10 -4.29
C THR A 18 -0.40 -10.60 -4.04
N GLY A 19 0.40 -11.38 -4.79
CA GLY A 19 0.29 -12.84 -4.88
C GLY A 19 -0.88 -13.34 -5.75
N TRP A 20 -1.57 -12.44 -6.45
CA TRP A 20 -2.68 -12.74 -7.36
C TRP A 20 -2.32 -12.29 -8.79
N PRO A 21 -2.92 -12.88 -9.83
CA PRO A 21 -2.87 -12.31 -11.18
C PRO A 21 -3.44 -10.88 -11.23
N ASP A 22 -3.26 -10.20 -12.35
CA ASP A 22 -3.83 -8.86 -12.58
C ASP A 22 -5.36 -8.92 -12.66
N THR A 23 -6.02 -8.83 -11.49
CA THR A 23 -7.49 -8.90 -11.35
C THR A 23 -8.04 -7.74 -10.51
N MET A 24 -9.35 -7.50 -10.61
CA MET A 24 -10.05 -6.51 -9.78
C MET A 24 -9.86 -6.78 -8.27
N GLU A 25 -9.93 -8.04 -7.83
CA GLU A 25 -9.69 -8.44 -6.45
C GLU A 25 -8.25 -8.14 -6.02
N GLY A 26 -7.28 -8.39 -6.91
CA GLY A 26 -5.88 -8.02 -6.71
C GLY A 26 -5.71 -6.51 -6.50
N ALA A 27 -6.33 -5.69 -7.36
CA ALA A 27 -6.32 -4.23 -7.21
C ALA A 27 -6.88 -3.78 -5.85
N VAL A 28 -8.03 -4.33 -5.44
CA VAL A 28 -8.67 -3.99 -4.16
C VAL A 28 -7.79 -4.39 -2.96
N ARG A 29 -7.24 -5.61 -2.97
CA ARG A 29 -6.35 -6.08 -1.89
C ARG A 29 -5.07 -5.24 -1.78
N SER A 30 -4.51 -4.87 -2.93
CA SER A 30 -3.36 -3.96 -3.01
C SER A 30 -3.67 -2.60 -2.39
N GLY A 31 -4.80 -1.99 -2.80
CA GLY A 31 -5.26 -0.71 -2.26
C GLY A 31 -5.46 -0.74 -0.75
N LEU A 32 -6.08 -1.80 -0.21
CA LEU A 32 -6.26 -1.96 1.23
C LEU A 32 -4.92 -2.08 1.97
N THR A 33 -3.93 -2.71 1.35
CA THR A 33 -2.57 -2.83 1.91
C THR A 33 -1.86 -1.47 1.94
N ALA A 34 -1.93 -0.71 0.85
CA ALA A 34 -1.36 0.65 0.78
C ALA A 34 -2.04 1.59 1.79
N ALA A 35 -3.38 1.56 1.90
CA ALA A 35 -4.13 2.39 2.85
C ALA A 35 -3.72 2.12 4.32
N ARG A 36 -3.50 0.85 4.68
CA ARG A 36 -3.00 0.49 6.03
C ARG A 36 -1.61 1.05 6.30
N LEU A 37 -0.74 1.10 5.28
CA LEU A 37 0.60 1.68 5.40
C LEU A 37 0.54 3.20 5.54
N VAL A 38 -0.29 3.88 4.74
CA VAL A 38 -0.56 5.32 4.87
C VAL A 38 -1.02 5.65 6.28
N ARG A 39 -2.01 4.94 6.80
CA ARG A 39 -2.53 5.16 8.16
C ARG A 39 -1.41 5.10 9.21
N ARG A 40 -0.60 4.03 9.19
CA ARG A 40 0.53 3.87 10.14
C ARG A 40 1.57 4.98 9.99
N HIS A 41 1.86 5.41 8.76
CA HIS A 41 2.80 6.49 8.51
C HIS A 41 2.30 7.82 9.09
N LEU A 42 1.01 8.13 8.92
CA LEU A 42 0.40 9.34 9.47
C LEU A 42 0.35 9.33 11.00
N GLU A 43 0.08 8.19 11.62
CA GLU A 43 0.14 8.01 13.08
C GLU A 43 1.55 8.33 13.60
N GLY A 44 2.58 7.69 13.05
CA GLY A 44 3.97 7.96 13.45
C GLY A 44 4.51 9.34 13.04
N ALA A 45 3.82 10.08 12.17
CA ALA A 45 4.13 11.48 11.87
C ALA A 45 3.45 12.46 12.81
N ARG A 46 2.33 12.08 13.44
CA ARG A 46 1.63 12.89 14.44
C ARG A 46 2.30 12.85 15.81
N ASP A 47 2.99 11.75 16.11
CA ASP A 47 3.70 11.54 17.37
C ASP A 47 5.13 12.14 17.37
N ARG A 48 5.53 12.84 16.31
CA ARG A 48 6.83 13.50 16.14
C ARG A 48 6.67 15.00 16.09
#